data_AF-A0A929EGB6-F1
#
_entry.id   AF-A0A929EGB6-F1
#
_cell.length_a   1.000
_cell.length_b   1.000
_cell.length_c   1.000
_cell.angle_alpha   90.00
_cell.angle_beta   90.00
_cell.angle_gamma   90.00
#
_symmetry.space_group_name_H-M   'P 1'
#
loop_
_entity.id
_entity.type
_entity.pdbx_description
1 polymer ?
#
loop_
_entity_poly.entity_id
_entity_poly.type
_entity_poly.pdbx_seq_one_letter_code
_entity_poly.pdbx_strand_id
1 'polypeptide(L)'
;MISLAILSGVIVTVIASLNYHLSILSYDIDLVTATVIGREKVERHAISGLPKTRFGIAGERGEAHERFTWKVETSGTEVPGLVRVETEVKWDETPGVTFVTFSR
;
A
#
# COMPACT_ATOMS: atom_id res chain seq x y z
N MET A 1 -19.30 11.14 44.37
CA MET A 1 -18.21 11.89 43.68
C MET A 1 -17.11 10.93 43.19
N ILE A 2 -16.42 10.20 44.06
CA ILE A 2 -15.31 9.29 43.70
C ILE A 2 -15.72 8.15 42.74
N SER A 3 -16.86 7.50 42.98
CA SER A 3 -17.33 6.40 42.12
C SER A 3 -17.57 6.83 40.66
N LEU A 4 -18.02 8.06 40.43
CA LEU A 4 -18.25 8.59 39.08
C LEU A 4 -16.92 8.89 38.38
N ALA A 5 -15.94 9.41 39.12
CA ALA A 5 -14.60 9.67 38.60
C ALA A 5 -13.90 8.37 38.17
N ILE A 6 -14.02 7.30 38.97
CA ILE A 6 -13.48 5.99 38.64
C ILE A 6 -14.17 5.43 37.39
N LEU A 7 -15.51 5.47 37.34
CA LEU A 7 -16.28 4.98 36.20
C LEU A 7 -15.90 5.73 34.90
N SER A 8 -15.77 7.05 34.97
CA SER A 8 -15.38 7.88 33.83
C SER A 8 -13.98 7.53 33.32
N GLY A 9 -13.00 7.31 34.22
CA GLY A 9 -11.66 6.89 33.85
C GLY A 9 -11.66 5.56 33.10
N VAL A 10 -12.37 4.56 33.62
CA VAL A 10 -12.48 3.24 32.99
C VAL A 10 -13.10 3.33 31.59
N ILE A 11 -14.19 4.09 31.44
CA ILE A 11 -14.86 4.25 30.14
C ILE A 11 -13.92 4.89 29.12
N VAL A 12 -13.20 5.94 29.50
CA VAL A 12 -12.23 6.61 28.61
C VAL A 12 -11.12 5.66 28.19
N THR A 13 -10.57 4.87 29.12
CA THR A 13 -9.53 3.89 28.81
C THR A 13 -10.02 2.81 27.84
N VAL A 14 -11.24 2.30 28.02
CA VAL A 14 -11.82 1.30 27.13
C VAL A 14 -12.01 1.86 25.72
N ILE A 15 -12.58 3.07 25.60
CA ILE A 15 -12.78 3.71 24.29
C ILE A 15 -11.43 3.96 23.61
N ALA A 16 -10.43 4.45 24.34
CA ALA A 16 -9.09 4.70 23.81
C ALA A 16 -8.44 3.41 23.31
N SER A 17 -8.54 2.32 24.08
CA SER A 17 -8.01 1.00 23.69
C SER A 17 -8.70 0.47 22.43
N LEU A 18 -10.03 0.52 22.36
CA LEU A 18 -10.78 0.08 21.17
C LEU A 18 -10.40 0.87 19.92
N ASN A 19 -10.31 2.20 20.03
CA ASN A 19 -9.90 3.05 18.91
C ASN A 19 -8.48 2.74 18.44
N TYR A 20 -7.57 2.49 19.38
CA TYR A 20 -6.20 2.10 19.05
C TYR A 20 -6.16 0.78 18.27
N HIS A 21 -6.87 -0.25 18.75
CA HIS A 21 -6.92 -1.54 18.06
C HIS A 21 -7.59 -1.48 16.69
N LEU A 22 -8.68 -0.71 16.55
CA LEU A 22 -9.35 -0.51 15.26
C LEU A 22 -8.44 0.22 14.26
N SER A 23 -7.69 1.21 14.73
CA SER A 23 -6.72 1.93 13.88
C SER A 23 -5.62 1.01 13.37
N ILE A 24 -5.08 0.14 14.23
CA ILE A 24 -4.05 -0.84 13.81
C ILE A 24 -4.63 -1.85 12.83
N LEU A 25 -5.81 -2.41 13.14
CA LEU A 25 -6.44 -3.39 12.27
C LEU A 25 -6.75 -2.81 10.89
N SER A 26 -7.25 -1.58 10.82
CA SER A 26 -7.48 -0.90 9.54
C SER A 26 -6.19 -0.74 8.74
N TYR A 27 -5.09 -0.35 9.41
CA TYR A 27 -3.78 -0.22 8.77
C TYR A 27 -3.28 -1.57 8.23
N ASP A 28 -3.40 -2.65 9.00
CA ASP A 28 -2.96 -3.98 8.58
C ASP A 28 -3.77 -4.50 7.38
N ILE A 29 -5.08 -4.27 7.37
CA ILE A 29 -5.95 -4.60 6.23
C ILE A 29 -5.49 -3.84 4.98
N ASP A 30 -5.17 -2.55 5.12
CA ASP A 30 -4.74 -1.71 4.01
C ASP A 30 -3.36 -2.12 3.49
N LEU A 31 -2.44 -2.46 4.39
CA LEU A 31 -1.12 -2.96 4.06
C LEU A 31 -1.20 -4.27 3.27
N VAL A 32 -2.02 -5.23 3.73
CA VAL A 32 -2.23 -6.50 3.03
C VAL A 32 -2.87 -6.27 1.67
N THR A 33 -3.88 -5.41 1.59
CA THR A 33 -4.56 -5.07 0.34
C THR A 33 -3.59 -4.43 -0.66
N ALA A 34 -2.81 -3.44 -0.24
CA ALA A 34 -1.77 -2.81 -1.06
C ALA A 34 -0.72 -3.84 -1.53
N THR A 35 -0.36 -4.78 -0.67
CA THR A 35 0.60 -5.84 -1.00
C THR A 35 0.05 -6.78 -2.08
N VAL A 36 -1.21 -7.20 -1.96
CA VAL A 36 -1.86 -8.07 -2.95
C VAL A 36 -2.00 -7.34 -4.29
N ILE A 37 -2.43 -6.08 -4.29
CA ILE A 37 -2.53 -5.26 -5.50
C ILE A 37 -1.17 -5.11 -6.17
N GLY A 38 -0.12 -4.78 -5.40
CA GLY A 38 1.23 -4.62 -5.92
C GLY A 38 1.76 -5.91 -6.54
N ARG A 39 1.54 -7.04 -5.87
CA ARG A 39 1.91 -8.36 -6.41
C ARG A 39 1.16 -8.69 -7.69
N GLU A 40 -0.15 -8.46 -7.74
CA GLU A 40 -0.96 -8.67 -8.93
C GLU A 40 -0.42 -7.86 -10.11
N LYS A 41 -0.03 -6.60 -9.88
CA LYS A 41 0.55 -5.74 -10.93
C LYS A 41 1.91 -6.25 -11.40
N VAL A 42 2.79 -6.64 -10.47
CA VAL A 42 4.10 -7.22 -10.81
C VAL A 42 3.92 -8.50 -11.65
N GLU A 43 3.03 -9.40 -11.25
CA GLU A 43 2.75 -10.64 -11.99
C GLU A 43 2.11 -10.36 -13.35
N ARG A 44 1.18 -9.40 -13.45
CA ARG A 44 0.64 -8.96 -14.75
C ARG A 44 1.74 -8.46 -15.67
N HIS A 45 2.67 -7.64 -15.18
CA HIS A 45 3.80 -7.15 -15.98
C HIS A 45 4.78 -8.25 -16.37
N ALA A 46 4.97 -9.27 -15.53
CA ALA A 46 5.77 -10.44 -15.89
C ALA A 46 5.15 -11.23 -17.05
N ILE A 47 3.82 -11.28 -17.15
CA ILE A 47 3.09 -12.00 -18.20
C ILE A 47 2.91 -11.15 -19.46
N SER A 48 2.49 -9.89 -19.33
CA SER A 48 2.17 -9.00 -20.46
C SER A 48 3.38 -8.27 -21.04
N GLY A 49 4.55 -8.39 -20.38
CA GLY A 49 5.72 -7.58 -20.65
C GLY A 49 5.67 -6.21 -19.97
N LEU A 50 6.85 -5.59 -19.88
CA LEU A 50 7.01 -4.28 -19.26
C LEU A 50 6.37 -3.17 -20.09
N PRO A 51 5.80 -2.15 -19.44
CA PRO A 51 5.32 -0.98 -20.15
C PRO A 51 6.45 -0.34 -20.97
N LYS A 52 6.20 -0.04 -22.24
CA LYS A 52 7.18 0.50 -23.19
C LYS A 52 7.67 1.92 -22.83
N THR A 53 7.05 2.55 -21.84
CA THR A 53 7.32 3.92 -21.41
C THR A 53 8.39 3.95 -20.32
N ARG A 54 9.52 4.64 -20.55
CA ARG A 54 10.55 4.91 -19.54
C ARG A 54 10.08 5.83 -18.41
N PHE A 55 8.98 6.53 -18.62
CA PHE A 55 8.33 7.38 -17.64
C PHE A 55 7.09 6.65 -17.18
N GLY A 56 7.04 6.32 -15.90
CA GLY A 56 6.14 5.31 -15.37
C GLY A 56 4.68 5.42 -15.78
N ILE A 57 3.98 4.28 -15.81
CA ILE A 57 2.53 4.26 -15.97
C ILE A 57 1.93 4.40 -14.56
N ALA A 58 1.29 5.54 -14.31
CA ALA A 58 0.34 5.67 -13.21
C ALA A 58 -0.97 5.03 -13.69
N GLY A 59 -1.45 4.02 -12.97
CA GLY A 59 -2.75 3.46 -13.25
C GLY A 59 -3.83 4.12 -12.42
N GLU A 60 -4.95 4.37 -13.08
CA GLU A 60 -6.14 4.91 -12.46
C GLU A 60 -6.71 3.93 -11.42
N ARG A 61 -7.37 4.50 -10.40
CA ARG A 61 -8.13 3.81 -9.35
C ARG A 61 -8.89 2.62 -9.96
N GLY A 62 -8.56 1.40 -9.54
CA GLY A 62 -9.26 0.22 -10.03
C GLY A 62 -10.69 0.18 -9.49
N GLU A 63 -11.66 -0.29 -10.29
CA GLU A 63 -13.09 -0.37 -9.93
C GLU A 63 -13.36 -1.09 -8.59
N ALA A 64 -12.49 -2.01 -8.16
CA ALA A 64 -12.64 -2.74 -6.90
C ALA A 64 -12.02 -2.02 -5.68
N HIS A 65 -11.06 -1.10 -5.89
CA HIS A 65 -10.24 -0.54 -4.83
C HIS A 65 -9.95 0.94 -5.10
N GLU A 66 -11.02 1.75 -5.11
CA GLU A 66 -10.94 3.20 -5.37
C GLU A 66 -9.98 3.90 -4.39
N ARG A 67 -9.74 3.40 -3.19
CA ARG A 67 -8.83 4.06 -2.26
C ARG A 67 -7.34 3.93 -2.62
N PHE A 68 -7.00 2.99 -3.50
CA PHE A 68 -5.60 2.64 -3.80
C PHE A 68 -5.18 3.23 -5.15
N THR A 69 -4.02 3.89 -5.15
CA THR A 69 -3.36 4.41 -6.35
C THR A 69 -2.06 3.66 -6.55
N TRP A 70 -1.71 3.34 -7.79
CA TRP A 70 -0.47 2.63 -8.08
C TRP A 70 0.30 3.31 -9.21
N LYS A 71 1.63 3.19 -9.15
CA LYS A 71 2.57 3.74 -10.11
C LYS A 71 3.64 2.71 -10.41
N VAL A 72 3.93 2.50 -11.69
CA VAL A 72 5.01 1.62 -12.14
C VAL A 72 6.06 2.45 -12.84
N GLU A 73 7.26 2.52 -12.29
CA GLU A 73 8.41 3.20 -12.87
C GLU A 73 9.45 2.20 -13.36
N THR A 74 10.04 2.49 -14.51
CA THR A 74 11.04 1.63 -15.14
C THR A 74 12.34 2.41 -15.27
N SER A 75 13.40 2.00 -14.58
CA SER A 75 14.72 2.61 -14.66
C SER A 75 15.77 1.66 -15.23
N GLY A 76 16.69 2.22 -16.02
CA GLY A 76 17.85 1.48 -16.50
C GLY A 76 18.82 1.20 -15.35
N THR A 77 19.45 0.03 -15.35
CA THR A 77 20.52 -0.28 -14.41
C THR A 77 21.89 -0.12 -15.09
N GLU A 78 22.96 -0.11 -14.30
CA GLU A 78 24.34 -0.10 -14.81
C GLU A 78 24.68 -1.40 -15.58
N VAL A 79 23.87 -2.44 -15.45
CA VAL A 79 24.04 -3.73 -16.14
C VAL A 79 23.31 -3.70 -17.49
N PRO A 80 24.03 -3.85 -18.62
CA PRO A 80 23.41 -3.86 -19.94
C PRO A 80 22.36 -4.96 -20.08
N GLY A 81 21.16 -4.58 -20.51
CA GLY A 81 20.03 -5.50 -20.67
C GLY A 81 19.28 -5.82 -19.38
N LEU A 82 19.60 -5.19 -18.24
CA LEU A 82 18.83 -5.33 -17.00
C LEU A 82 18.07 -4.04 -16.71
N VAL A 83 16.77 -4.19 -16.51
CA VAL A 83 15.82 -3.10 -16.26
C VAL A 83 15.24 -3.26 -14.86
N ARG A 84 15.31 -2.21 -14.05
CA ARG A 84 14.69 -2.13 -12.73
C ARG A 84 13.26 -1.62 -12.89
N VAL A 85 12.32 -2.30 -12.27
CA VAL A 85 10.89 -2.02 -12.33
C VAL A 85 10.42 -1.82 -10.90
N GLU A 86 9.95 -0.62 -10.62
CA GLU A 86 9.49 -0.19 -9.31
C GLU A 86 7.99 0.00 -9.36
N THR A 87 7.25 -0.82 -8.61
CA THR A 87 5.80 -0.74 -8.50
C THR A 87 5.46 -0.21 -7.12
N GLU A 88 5.01 1.03 -7.05
CA GLU A 88 4.55 1.69 -5.82
C GLU A 88 3.03 1.62 -5.74
N VAL A 89 2.51 1.22 -4.59
CA VAL A 89 1.07 1.19 -4.28
C VAL A 89 0.82 2.02 -3.03
N LYS A 90 0.02 3.07 -3.16
CA LYS A 90 -0.34 4.00 -2.09
C LYS A 90 -1.82 3.91 -1.78
N TRP A 91 -2.16 4.08 -0.51
CA TRP A 91 -3.52 4.34 -0.05
C TRP A 91 -3.50 5.62 0.79
N ASP A 92 -4.49 6.49 0.53
CA ASP A 92 -4.64 7.77 1.20
C ASP A 92 -3.34 8.63 1.16
N GLU A 93 -2.99 9.32 2.26
CA GLU A 93 -1.77 10.15 2.41
C GLU A 93 -0.59 9.40 3.07
N THR A 94 -0.77 8.11 3.36
CA THR A 94 0.24 7.27 4.02
C THR A 94 1.32 6.78 3.06
N PRO A 95 2.56 6.54 3.53
CA PRO A 95 3.60 5.93 2.70
C PRO A 95 3.15 4.54 2.24
N GLY A 96 3.23 4.31 0.93
CA GLY A 96 2.78 3.10 0.27
C GLY A 96 3.74 1.92 0.39
N VAL A 97 3.37 0.80 -0.24
CA VAL A 97 4.25 -0.35 -0.42
C VAL A 97 4.94 -0.25 -1.78
N THR A 98 6.27 -0.42 -1.79
CA THR A 98 7.07 -0.41 -3.02
C THR A 98 7.65 -1.79 -3.29
N PHE A 99 7.37 -2.31 -4.47
CA PHE A 99 7.94 -3.55 -5.00
C PHE A 99 9.02 -3.23 -6.01
N VAL A 100 10.19 -3.85 -5.87
CA VAL A 100 11.30 -3.71 -6.80
C VAL A 100 11.54 -5.06 -7.46
N THR A 101 11.40 -5.11 -8.79
CA THR A 101 11.67 -6.29 -9.60
C THR A 101 12.69 -5.96 -10.68
N PHE A 102 13.49 -6.94 -11.08
CA PHE A 102 14.44 -6.80 -12.18
C PHE A 102 14.02 -7.70 -13.32
N SER A 103 13.93 -7.15 -14.53
CA SER A 103 13.71 -7.91 -15.76
C SER A 103 14.92 -7.80 -16.65
N ARG A 104 15.26 -8.91 -17.32
CA ARG A 104 16.20 -8.96 -18.43
C ARG A 104 15.49 -8.82 -19.76
#